data_AF-A0A7V0L2X0-F1
#
_entry.id   AF-A0A7V0L2X0-F1
#
_cell.length_a   1.000
_cell.length_b   1.000
_cell.length_c   1.000
_cell.angle_alpha   90.00
_cell.angle_beta   90.00
_cell.angle_gamma   90.00
#
_symmetry.space_group_name_H-M   'P 1'
#
loop_
_entity.id
_entity.type
_entity.pdbx_description
1 polymer ?
#
loop_
_entity_poly.entity_id
_entity_poly.type
_entity_poly.pdbx_seq_one_letter_code
_entity_poly.pdbx_strand_id
1 'polypeptide(L)'
;KKKVIAHLHEGVALPESDEIEIVNRKKPTVSREEYEPYADTKDHVPPMANFFEGYRYHVTGLSHNPKGLPSTDFEVVHAIQVRRQKKITEHLDDILKWEERSMEDAEIAIIAYGSIGRSATDAVEHLRAEGVKIGLFRPLTLWPFPEKRVAEIARQVKRIFVPEMNLGQLVLEVERMAKGDAEVIGINQVGGVMIRPREIVSRVKEVA
;
A
#
# COMPACT_ATOMS: atom_id res chain seq x y z
N LYS A 1 11.60 -2.76 -11.61
CA LYS A 1 10.37 -3.47 -11.18
C LYS A 1 9.48 -3.90 -12.35
N LYS A 2 8.96 -2.99 -13.20
CA LYS A 2 8.04 -3.36 -14.31
C LYS A 2 8.61 -4.35 -15.34
N LYS A 3 9.83 -4.14 -15.88
CA LYS A 3 10.42 -5.04 -16.91
C LYS A 3 10.55 -6.50 -16.45
N VAL A 4 10.89 -6.71 -15.17
CA VAL A 4 11.18 -8.05 -14.65
C VAL A 4 9.91 -8.88 -14.57
N ILE A 5 8.84 -8.36 -13.95
CA ILE A 5 7.55 -9.07 -13.92
C ILE A 5 6.92 -9.13 -15.31
N ALA A 6 6.95 -8.03 -16.07
CA ALA A 6 6.27 -7.96 -17.37
C ALA A 6 6.86 -8.89 -18.45
N HIS A 7 8.12 -9.31 -18.31
CA HIS A 7 8.77 -10.23 -19.25
C HIS A 7 9.02 -11.63 -18.64
N LEU A 8 8.65 -11.84 -17.38
CA LEU A 8 8.68 -13.16 -16.76
C LEU A 8 7.58 -14.01 -17.39
N HIS A 9 7.88 -15.27 -17.68
CA HIS A 9 6.89 -16.26 -18.09
C HIS A 9 6.80 -17.30 -16.98
N GLU A 10 5.60 -17.51 -16.45
CA GLU A 10 5.31 -18.56 -15.47
C GLU A 10 3.91 -19.11 -15.73
N GLY A 11 3.67 -20.36 -15.32
CA GLY A 11 2.31 -20.90 -15.30
C GLY A 11 1.51 -20.22 -14.21
N VAL A 12 0.34 -19.66 -14.57
CA VAL A 12 -0.60 -19.06 -13.62
C VAL A 12 -1.96 -19.72 -13.78
N ALA A 13 -2.65 -19.93 -12.67
CA ALA A 13 -4.08 -20.21 -12.68
C ALA A 13 -4.81 -18.88 -12.78
N LEU A 14 -5.60 -18.69 -13.82
CA LEU A 14 -6.46 -17.52 -13.94
C LEU A 14 -7.78 -17.82 -13.22
N PRO A 15 -8.31 -16.85 -12.45
CA PRO A 15 -9.62 -17.03 -11.84
C PRO A 15 -10.70 -17.11 -12.92
N GLU A 16 -11.75 -17.87 -12.63
CA GLU A 16 -12.95 -17.90 -13.47
C GLU A 16 -13.71 -16.56 -13.36
N SER A 17 -14.54 -16.24 -14.36
CA SER A 17 -15.19 -14.91 -14.42
C SER A 17 -16.13 -14.61 -13.25
N ASP A 18 -16.71 -15.65 -12.66
CA ASP A 18 -17.60 -15.58 -11.49
C ASP A 18 -16.84 -15.49 -10.16
N GLU A 19 -15.53 -15.75 -10.15
CA GLU A 19 -14.64 -15.53 -9.00
C GLU A 19 -14.19 -14.06 -8.89
N ILE A 20 -14.41 -13.25 -9.93
CA ILE A 20 -14.01 -11.84 -9.96
C ILE A 20 -15.12 -10.97 -9.40
N GLU A 21 -14.89 -10.42 -8.20
CA GLU A 21 -15.78 -9.43 -7.61
C GLU A 21 -15.73 -8.09 -8.38
N ILE A 22 -16.88 -7.64 -8.90
CA ILE A 22 -17.02 -6.34 -9.58
C ILE A 22 -17.68 -5.34 -8.63
N VAL A 23 -16.88 -4.41 -8.11
CA VAL A 23 -17.37 -3.31 -7.27
C VAL A 23 -17.64 -2.07 -8.14
N ASN A 24 -18.92 -1.67 -8.21
CA ASN A 24 -19.34 -0.48 -8.94
C ASN A 24 -19.36 0.76 -8.04
N ARG A 25 -19.03 1.91 -8.63
CA ARG A 25 -19.11 3.21 -7.95
C ARG A 25 -20.55 3.56 -7.59
N LYS A 26 -20.74 4.21 -6.43
CA LYS A 26 -22.03 4.76 -6.01
C LYS A 26 -22.58 5.75 -7.03
N LYS A 27 -23.86 5.57 -7.40
CA LYS A 27 -24.61 6.48 -8.27
C LYS A 27 -25.52 7.41 -7.45
N PRO A 28 -25.75 8.65 -7.91
CA PRO A 28 -26.69 9.54 -7.26
C PRO A 28 -28.12 8.99 -7.34
N THR A 29 -28.90 9.27 -6.29
CA THR A 29 -30.32 8.91 -6.18
C THR A 29 -31.22 10.14 -6.05
N VAL A 30 -30.63 11.34 -6.06
CA VAL A 30 -31.32 12.63 -5.92
C VAL A 30 -31.70 13.19 -7.28
N SER A 31 -32.59 14.20 -7.29
CA SER A 31 -32.91 14.94 -8.50
C SER A 31 -31.68 15.64 -9.08
N ARG A 32 -31.80 16.08 -10.33
CA ARG A 32 -30.69 16.78 -11.01
C ARG A 32 -30.38 18.12 -10.36
N GLU A 33 -31.39 18.80 -9.84
CA GLU A 33 -31.32 20.12 -9.23
C GLU A 33 -30.64 20.09 -7.86
N GLU A 34 -30.79 18.97 -7.15
CA GLU A 34 -30.21 18.72 -5.83
C GLU A 34 -28.82 18.07 -5.89
N TYR A 35 -28.33 17.77 -7.10
CA TYR A 35 -27.10 17.01 -7.26
C TYR A 35 -25.84 17.83 -6.96
N GLU A 36 -25.16 17.47 -5.88
CA GLU A 36 -23.86 18.02 -5.48
C GLU A 36 -22.76 16.92 -5.52
N PRO A 37 -21.97 16.82 -6.60
CA PRO A 37 -21.03 15.72 -6.84
C PRO A 37 -19.89 15.61 -5.82
N TYR A 38 -19.61 16.67 -5.06
CA TYR A 38 -18.51 16.74 -4.09
C TYR A 38 -18.97 17.03 -2.68
N ALA A 39 -20.28 17.03 -2.42
CA ALA A 39 -20.83 17.19 -1.09
C ALA A 39 -20.33 16.08 -0.14
N ASP A 40 -20.19 16.42 1.13
CA ASP A 40 -19.80 15.41 2.10
C ASP A 40 -20.94 14.43 2.36
N THR A 41 -20.59 13.18 2.60
CA THR A 41 -21.52 12.06 2.86
C THR A 41 -21.05 11.33 4.09
N LYS A 42 -21.90 10.47 4.66
CA LYS A 42 -21.58 9.74 5.90
C LYS A 42 -20.25 8.99 5.83
N ASP A 43 -19.90 8.46 4.66
CA ASP A 43 -18.65 7.72 4.45
C ASP A 43 -17.60 8.51 3.65
N HIS A 44 -17.83 9.81 3.44
CA HIS A 44 -16.94 10.71 2.72
C HIS A 44 -16.73 10.37 1.23
N VAL A 45 -17.51 9.43 0.67
CA VAL A 45 -17.48 9.01 -0.74
C VAL A 45 -18.77 9.46 -1.45
N PRO A 46 -18.81 10.69 -1.99
CA PRO A 46 -20.01 11.17 -2.68
C PRO A 46 -20.35 10.33 -3.92
N PRO A 47 -21.64 10.07 -4.18
CA PRO A 47 -22.07 9.41 -5.40
C PRO A 47 -21.73 10.23 -6.64
N MET A 48 -21.18 9.57 -7.65
CA MET A 48 -20.80 10.22 -8.91
C MET A 48 -21.63 9.68 -10.06
N ALA A 49 -22.32 10.59 -10.75
CA ALA A 49 -23.03 10.26 -11.97
C ALA A 49 -22.04 9.81 -13.07
N ASN A 50 -22.53 8.99 -13.99
CA ASN A 50 -21.83 8.79 -15.25
C ASN A 50 -22.17 9.93 -16.22
N PHE A 51 -21.28 10.17 -17.17
CA PHE A 51 -21.62 11.04 -18.29
C PHE A 51 -22.82 10.46 -19.05
N PHE A 52 -23.67 11.35 -19.56
CA PHE A 52 -24.84 11.01 -20.35
C PHE A 52 -25.99 10.29 -19.61
N GLU A 53 -25.94 10.20 -18.27
CA GLU A 53 -27.05 9.68 -17.44
C GLU A 53 -27.95 10.80 -16.86
N GLY A 54 -27.99 11.97 -17.50
CA GLY A 54 -28.93 13.06 -17.18
C GLY A 54 -28.46 14.08 -16.13
N TYR A 55 -27.41 13.79 -15.36
CA TYR A 55 -26.82 14.75 -14.41
C TYR A 55 -25.86 15.73 -15.09
N ARG A 56 -25.79 16.96 -14.58
CA ARG A 56 -24.82 17.98 -15.02
C ARG A 56 -23.94 18.38 -13.86
N TYR A 57 -22.63 18.32 -14.06
CA TYR A 57 -21.65 18.73 -13.08
C TYR A 57 -20.33 19.09 -13.74
N HIS A 58 -19.50 19.84 -13.02
CA HIS A 58 -18.17 20.26 -13.47
C HIS A 58 -17.09 19.38 -12.85
N VAL A 59 -16.15 18.92 -13.67
CA VAL A 59 -14.92 18.27 -13.22
C VAL A 59 -13.78 19.25 -13.39
N THR A 60 -13.06 19.54 -12.32
CA THR A 60 -11.98 20.53 -12.32
C THR A 60 -10.84 20.12 -11.40
N GLY A 61 -9.61 20.48 -11.78
CA GLY A 61 -8.42 20.37 -10.93
C GLY A 61 -8.27 21.52 -9.93
N LEU A 62 -9.06 22.59 -10.07
CA LEU A 62 -9.08 23.69 -9.12
C LEU A 62 -9.77 23.28 -7.83
N SER A 63 -9.42 23.97 -6.74
CA SER A 63 -10.24 23.99 -5.54
C SER A 63 -11.67 24.43 -5.91
N HIS A 64 -12.66 23.75 -5.34
CA HIS A 64 -14.06 23.92 -5.72
C HIS A 64 -14.99 23.73 -4.53
N ASN A 65 -16.22 24.21 -4.66
CA ASN A 65 -17.30 23.95 -3.71
C ASN A 65 -17.98 22.59 -3.98
N PRO A 66 -18.96 22.16 -3.16
CA PRO A 66 -19.67 20.89 -3.34
C PRO A 66 -20.30 20.65 -4.73
N LYS A 67 -20.62 21.73 -5.46
CA LYS A 67 -21.18 21.68 -6.82
C LYS A 67 -20.12 21.57 -7.93
N GLY A 68 -18.84 21.64 -7.59
CA GLY A 68 -17.73 21.58 -8.56
C GLY A 68 -17.38 22.93 -9.19
N LEU A 69 -17.92 24.03 -8.66
CA LEU A 69 -17.56 25.37 -9.12
C LEU A 69 -16.29 25.83 -8.40
N PRO A 70 -15.31 26.42 -9.12
CA PRO A 70 -14.07 26.90 -8.51
C PRO A 70 -14.31 27.81 -7.30
N SER A 71 -13.54 27.61 -6.24
CA SER A 71 -13.63 28.39 -5.01
C SER A 71 -12.24 28.55 -4.38
N THR A 72 -12.00 29.73 -3.82
CA THR A 72 -10.83 30.06 -2.99
C THR A 72 -11.21 30.31 -1.54
N ASP A 73 -12.48 30.13 -1.18
CA ASP A 73 -12.96 30.28 0.19
C ASP A 73 -12.31 29.23 1.10
N PHE A 74 -11.69 29.69 2.20
CA PHE A 74 -10.91 28.83 3.08
C PHE A 74 -11.75 27.70 3.68
N GLU A 75 -12.92 28.00 4.25
CA GLU A 75 -13.75 27.02 4.95
C GLU A 75 -14.25 25.94 3.99
N VAL A 76 -14.72 26.36 2.80
CA VAL A 76 -15.18 25.44 1.76
C VAL A 76 -14.06 24.54 1.26
N VAL A 77 -12.89 25.13 0.96
CA VAL A 77 -11.75 24.37 0.45
C VAL A 77 -11.20 23.44 1.52
N HIS A 78 -11.03 23.92 2.75
CA HIS A 78 -10.55 23.12 3.87
C HIS A 78 -11.45 21.92 4.12
N ALA A 79 -12.78 22.12 4.23
CA ALA A 79 -13.73 21.04 4.44
C ALA A 79 -13.64 19.95 3.34
N ILE A 80 -13.51 20.35 2.06
CA ILE A 80 -13.40 19.40 0.95
C ILE A 80 -12.08 18.64 0.98
N GLN A 81 -10.96 19.29 1.30
CA GLN A 81 -9.67 18.59 1.41
C GLN A 81 -9.66 17.62 2.60
N VAL A 82 -10.17 18.06 3.77
CA VAL A 82 -10.30 17.20 4.96
C VAL A 82 -11.17 15.99 4.66
N ARG A 83 -12.34 16.17 4.02
CA ARG A 83 -13.17 15.06 3.56
C ARG A 83 -12.40 14.08 2.67
N ARG A 84 -11.67 14.58 1.66
CA ARG A 84 -10.90 13.72 0.75
C ARG A 84 -9.86 12.89 1.50
N GLN A 85 -9.26 13.46 2.54
CA GLN A 85 -8.36 12.74 3.42
C GLN A 85 -9.12 11.67 4.22
N LYS A 86 -10.24 12.04 4.86
CA LYS A 86 -11.08 11.12 5.64
C LYS A 86 -11.60 9.94 4.84
N LYS A 87 -11.97 10.16 3.58
CA LYS A 87 -12.32 9.12 2.60
C LYS A 87 -11.28 8.00 2.50
N ILE A 88 -10.02 8.28 2.83
CA ILE A 88 -8.95 7.29 2.85
C ILE A 88 -8.63 6.86 4.28
N THR A 89 -8.43 7.81 5.20
CA THR A 89 -7.94 7.52 6.57
C THR A 89 -8.98 6.87 7.48
N GLU A 90 -10.27 7.03 7.21
CA GLU A 90 -11.34 6.37 7.97
C GLU A 90 -11.76 5.02 7.35
N HIS A 91 -11.13 4.62 6.24
CA HIS A 91 -11.40 3.37 5.51
C HIS A 91 -10.14 2.50 5.39
N LEU A 92 -9.20 2.64 6.34
CA LEU A 92 -7.92 1.94 6.29
C LEU A 92 -8.07 0.42 6.32
N ASP A 93 -9.06 -0.11 7.03
CA ASP A 93 -9.26 -1.56 7.15
C ASP A 93 -9.69 -2.19 5.82
N ASP A 94 -10.39 -1.44 4.95
CA ASP A 94 -10.77 -1.89 3.61
C ASP A 94 -9.61 -1.76 2.59
N ILE A 95 -8.70 -0.81 2.85
CA ILE A 95 -7.64 -0.40 1.91
C ILE A 95 -6.32 -1.14 2.18
N LEU A 96 -5.94 -1.29 3.45
CA LEU A 96 -4.66 -1.86 3.83
C LEU A 96 -4.69 -3.37 3.63
N LYS A 97 -3.85 -3.85 2.71
CA LYS A 97 -3.66 -5.27 2.44
C LYS A 97 -2.20 -5.61 2.56
N TRP A 98 -1.89 -6.73 3.18
CA TRP A 98 -0.55 -7.24 3.33
C TRP A 98 -0.57 -8.76 3.48
N GLU A 99 0.60 -9.38 3.39
CA GLU A 99 0.81 -10.78 3.67
C GLU A 99 1.91 -10.94 4.70
N GLU A 100 1.80 -11.97 5.54
CA GLU A 100 2.81 -12.31 6.53
C GLU A 100 3.19 -13.78 6.40
N ARG A 101 4.45 -14.09 6.70
CA ARG A 101 4.93 -15.48 6.79
C ARG A 101 5.90 -15.61 7.94
N SER A 102 5.70 -16.63 8.77
CA SER A 102 6.61 -16.99 9.86
C SER A 102 6.92 -15.79 10.77
N MET A 103 5.91 -14.99 11.11
CA MET A 103 6.06 -13.80 11.94
C MET A 103 5.79 -14.09 13.42
N GLU A 104 5.19 -15.21 13.77
CA GLU A 104 4.69 -15.52 15.12
C GLU A 104 5.80 -15.61 16.17
N ASP A 105 6.96 -16.16 15.78
CA ASP A 105 8.14 -16.35 16.64
C ASP A 105 9.37 -15.58 16.12
N ALA A 106 9.19 -14.69 15.14
CA ALA A 106 10.29 -14.00 14.47
C ALA A 106 11.05 -13.07 15.43
N GLU A 107 12.38 -13.16 15.40
CA GLU A 107 13.32 -12.21 16.02
C GLU A 107 13.94 -11.26 15.00
N ILE A 108 13.81 -11.56 13.70
CA ILE A 108 14.22 -10.75 12.56
C ILE A 108 13.04 -10.65 11.60
N ALA A 109 12.79 -9.50 11.01
CA ALA A 109 11.80 -9.34 9.93
C ALA A 109 12.46 -8.95 8.61
N ILE A 110 11.88 -9.39 7.51
CA ILE A 110 12.10 -8.81 6.19
C ILE A 110 10.83 -8.07 5.79
N ILE A 111 10.95 -6.78 5.43
CA ILE A 111 9.85 -6.01 4.84
C ILE A 111 10.17 -5.75 3.37
N ALA A 112 9.41 -6.38 2.48
CA ALA A 112 9.66 -6.33 1.03
C ALA A 112 8.37 -6.10 0.23
N TYR A 113 8.49 -5.50 -0.96
CA TYR A 113 7.32 -5.21 -1.81
C TYR A 113 7.58 -5.40 -3.30
N GLY A 114 6.49 -5.63 -4.03
CA GLY A 114 6.53 -5.91 -5.46
C GLY A 114 7.34 -7.17 -5.79
N SER A 115 8.13 -7.13 -6.87
CA SER A 115 8.90 -8.28 -7.34
C SER A 115 9.89 -8.85 -6.32
N ILE A 116 10.41 -8.01 -5.41
CA ILE A 116 11.36 -8.47 -4.38
C ILE A 116 10.68 -9.32 -3.31
N GLY A 117 9.35 -9.24 -3.17
CA GLY A 117 8.61 -10.09 -2.24
C GLY A 117 8.83 -11.58 -2.48
N ARG A 118 9.03 -12.02 -3.74
CA ARG A 118 9.34 -13.43 -4.03
C ARG A 118 10.75 -13.80 -3.58
N SER A 119 11.77 -13.01 -3.93
CA SER A 119 13.14 -13.26 -3.46
C SER A 119 13.25 -13.26 -1.92
N ALA A 120 12.50 -12.39 -1.25
CA ALA A 120 12.44 -12.31 0.20
C ALA A 120 11.76 -13.55 0.82
N THR A 121 10.71 -14.07 0.16
CA THR A 121 10.05 -15.32 0.57
C THR A 121 11.04 -16.49 0.55
N ASP A 122 11.72 -16.70 -0.57
CA ASP A 122 12.71 -17.78 -0.72
C ASP A 122 13.85 -17.64 0.31
N ALA A 123 14.28 -16.40 0.60
CA ALA A 123 15.30 -16.13 1.62
C ALA A 123 14.83 -16.48 3.03
N VAL A 124 13.58 -16.15 3.39
CA VAL A 124 12.98 -16.54 4.68
C VAL A 124 12.88 -18.05 4.81
N GLU A 125 12.40 -18.75 3.78
CA GLU A 125 12.29 -20.21 3.79
C GLU A 125 13.67 -20.88 3.98
N HIS A 126 14.68 -20.40 3.27
CA HIS A 126 16.05 -20.90 3.40
C HIS A 126 16.63 -20.68 4.81
N LEU A 127 16.51 -19.46 5.35
CA LEU A 127 17.01 -19.12 6.69
C LEU A 127 16.24 -19.87 7.80
N ARG A 128 14.93 -20.07 7.62
CA ARG A 128 14.10 -20.87 8.54
C ARG A 128 14.53 -22.34 8.54
N ALA A 129 14.87 -22.91 7.40
CA ALA A 129 15.41 -24.28 7.31
C ALA A 129 16.74 -24.44 8.07
N GLU A 130 17.48 -23.35 8.27
CA GLU A 130 18.71 -23.31 9.08
C GLU A 130 18.46 -22.94 10.56
N GLY A 131 17.20 -22.80 10.97
CA GLY A 131 16.82 -22.50 12.37
C GLY A 131 16.83 -21.01 12.73
N VAL A 132 16.99 -20.10 11.77
CA VAL A 132 16.92 -18.66 12.03
C VAL A 132 15.46 -18.23 12.19
N LYS A 133 15.13 -17.56 13.30
CA LYS A 133 13.78 -17.03 13.57
C LYS A 133 13.51 -15.75 12.78
N ILE A 134 13.29 -15.89 11.47
CA ILE A 134 13.05 -14.77 10.56
C ILE A 134 11.65 -14.82 9.93
N GLY A 135 10.95 -13.69 9.92
CA GLY A 135 9.64 -13.56 9.29
C GLY A 135 9.65 -12.63 8.08
N LEU A 136 8.59 -12.72 7.27
CA LEU A 136 8.33 -11.82 6.15
C LEU A 136 7.05 -11.04 6.41
N PHE A 137 7.12 -9.72 6.20
CA PHE A 137 5.95 -8.85 6.06
C PHE A 137 5.97 -8.19 4.68
N ARG A 138 4.92 -8.40 3.89
CA ARG A 138 4.79 -7.92 2.52
C ARG A 138 3.58 -7.00 2.37
N PRO A 139 3.76 -5.66 2.41
CA PRO A 139 2.66 -4.75 2.10
C PRO A 139 2.25 -4.90 0.62
N LEU A 140 0.97 -5.16 0.39
CA LEU A 140 0.34 -5.10 -0.93
C LEU A 140 -0.13 -3.67 -1.24
N THR A 141 -0.63 -2.99 -0.20
CA THR A 141 -0.92 -1.56 -0.24
C THR A 141 0.29 -0.79 0.27
N LEU A 142 0.87 0.07 -0.59
CA LEU A 142 1.99 0.94 -0.21
C LEU A 142 1.53 2.29 0.33
N TRP A 143 0.40 2.80 -0.17
CA TRP A 143 -0.22 4.02 0.32
C TRP A 143 -1.73 3.83 0.44
N PRO A 144 -2.34 4.13 1.60
CA PRO A 144 -1.68 4.47 2.87
C PRO A 144 -0.73 3.38 3.36
N PHE A 145 0.31 3.78 4.12
CA PHE A 145 1.29 2.83 4.66
C PHE A 145 0.69 2.11 5.88
N PRO A 146 0.91 0.79 6.08
CA PRO A 146 0.41 0.04 7.24
C PRO A 146 1.20 0.37 8.53
N GLU A 147 1.12 1.63 8.96
CA GLU A 147 1.91 2.21 10.05
C GLU A 147 1.78 1.42 11.37
N LYS A 148 0.54 1.09 11.77
CA LYS A 148 0.27 0.35 13.01
C LYS A 148 0.98 -1.00 13.02
N ARG A 149 0.84 -1.78 11.95
CA ARG A 149 1.40 -3.13 11.87
C ARG A 149 2.92 -3.12 11.78
N VAL A 150 3.52 -2.19 11.03
CA VAL A 150 4.98 -2.06 10.97
C VAL A 150 5.56 -1.65 12.32
N ALA A 151 4.90 -0.76 13.07
CA ALA A 151 5.33 -0.41 14.42
C ALA A 151 5.23 -1.59 15.41
N GLU A 152 4.21 -2.45 15.28
CA GLU A 152 4.11 -3.70 16.06
C GLU A 152 5.26 -4.66 15.75
N ILE A 153 5.56 -4.85 14.47
CA ILE A 153 6.68 -5.70 14.02
C ILE A 153 7.99 -5.19 14.62
N ALA A 154 8.24 -3.87 14.57
CA ALA A 154 9.45 -3.27 15.12
C ALA A 154 9.60 -3.50 16.63
N ARG A 155 8.50 -3.53 17.40
CA ARG A 155 8.56 -3.87 18.83
C ARG A 155 8.79 -5.36 19.10
N GLN A 156 8.51 -6.21 18.11
CA GLN A 156 8.63 -7.66 18.23
C GLN A 156 10.03 -8.17 17.88
N VAL A 157 10.64 -7.61 16.83
CA VAL A 157 11.92 -8.08 16.27
C VAL A 157 13.08 -7.19 16.66
N LYS A 158 14.30 -7.73 16.63
CA LYS A 158 15.53 -6.97 16.89
C LYS A 158 15.97 -6.17 15.67
N ARG A 159 15.75 -6.73 14.47
CA ARG A 159 16.20 -6.17 13.19
C ARG A 159 15.16 -6.32 12.10
N ILE A 160 15.08 -5.32 11.23
CA ILE A 160 14.22 -5.31 10.04
C ILE A 160 15.09 -5.08 8.81
N PHE A 161 15.12 -6.05 7.89
CA PHE A 161 15.76 -5.90 6.59
C PHE A 161 14.75 -5.42 5.55
N VAL A 162 15.11 -4.39 4.79
CA VAL A 162 14.26 -3.81 3.74
C VAL A 162 14.94 -3.95 2.39
N PRO A 163 14.78 -5.07 1.68
CA PRO A 163 15.32 -5.23 0.35
C PRO A 163 14.45 -4.49 -0.67
N GLU A 164 15.05 -3.54 -1.40
CA GLU A 164 14.34 -2.80 -2.42
C GLU A 164 15.18 -2.46 -3.66
N MET A 165 14.53 -2.52 -4.82
CA MET A 165 15.14 -2.14 -6.11
C MET A 165 15.04 -0.63 -6.38
N ASN A 166 15.50 0.17 -5.43
CA ASN A 166 15.64 1.63 -5.51
C ASN A 166 16.74 2.05 -4.49
N LEU A 167 16.94 3.35 -4.28
CA LEU A 167 17.97 3.88 -3.37
C LEU A 167 17.43 4.30 -1.99
N GLY A 168 16.36 3.69 -1.51
CA GLY A 168 15.78 3.98 -0.20
C GLY A 168 14.49 4.77 -0.31
N GLN A 169 13.36 4.05 -0.39
CA GLN A 169 12.02 4.66 -0.32
C GLN A 169 11.22 4.01 0.79
N LEU A 170 11.02 2.69 0.72
CA LEU A 170 10.27 1.98 1.74
C LEU A 170 11.05 1.93 3.07
N VAL A 171 12.37 1.83 3.00
CA VAL A 171 13.22 1.79 4.21
C VAL A 171 12.99 3.00 5.11
N LEU A 172 12.77 4.19 4.54
CA LEU A 172 12.53 5.43 5.29
C LEU A 172 11.17 5.39 6.02
N GLU A 173 10.16 4.81 5.39
CA GLU A 173 8.84 4.63 6.01
C GLU A 173 8.88 3.61 7.14
N VAL A 174 9.65 2.55 6.96
CA VAL A 174 9.89 1.53 7.99
C VAL A 174 10.67 2.11 9.16
N GLU A 175 11.76 2.86 8.91
CA GLU A 175 12.53 3.57 9.94
C GLU A 175 11.66 4.53 10.75
N ARG A 176 10.82 5.33 10.06
CA ARG A 176 9.88 6.27 10.67
C ARG A 176 8.92 5.56 11.63
N MET A 177 8.48 4.35 11.30
CA MET A 177 7.59 3.55 12.14
C MET A 177 8.30 2.75 13.22
N ALA A 178 9.53 2.31 12.96
CA ALA A 178 10.33 1.56 13.91
C ALA A 178 10.78 2.41 15.10
N LYS A 179 11.05 3.72 14.89
CA LYS A 179 11.40 4.67 15.97
C LYS A 179 12.52 4.20 16.92
N GLY A 180 13.42 3.34 16.43
CA GLY A 180 14.50 2.73 17.20
C GLY A 180 14.14 1.47 17.98
N ASP A 181 12.88 0.99 17.93
CA ASP A 181 12.46 -0.28 18.54
C ASP A 181 13.18 -1.48 17.89
N ALA A 182 13.54 -1.38 16.60
CA ALA A 182 14.36 -2.32 15.87
C ALA A 182 15.40 -1.60 14.99
N GLU A 183 16.54 -2.24 14.76
CA GLU A 183 17.54 -1.79 13.79
C GLU A 183 17.00 -2.02 12.36
N VAL A 184 16.88 -0.98 11.55
CA VAL A 184 16.40 -1.07 10.16
C VAL A 184 17.58 -1.03 9.20
N ILE A 185 17.65 -2.02 8.30
CA ILE A 185 18.78 -2.22 7.39
C ILE A 185 18.26 -2.32 5.95
N GLY A 186 18.61 -1.35 5.11
CA GLY A 186 18.33 -1.39 3.68
C GLY A 186 19.21 -2.39 2.93
N ILE A 187 18.62 -3.15 2.01
CA ILE A 187 19.34 -3.95 1.00
C ILE A 187 18.97 -3.38 -0.37
N ASN A 188 19.70 -2.35 -0.79
CA ASN A 188 19.26 -1.47 -1.86
C ASN A 188 20.09 -1.70 -3.12
N GLN A 189 19.42 -1.94 -4.24
CA GLN A 189 20.07 -2.15 -5.53
C GLN A 189 19.34 -1.43 -6.66
N VAL A 190 20.10 -0.86 -7.59
CA VAL A 190 19.59 -0.26 -8.83
C VAL A 190 20.24 -0.90 -10.05
N GLY A 191 19.72 -0.59 -11.24
CA GLY A 191 20.26 -1.12 -12.51
C GLY A 191 19.45 -2.25 -13.13
N GLY A 192 18.23 -2.50 -12.66
CA GLY A 192 17.29 -3.42 -13.31
C GLY A 192 17.55 -4.91 -13.07
N VAL A 193 18.58 -5.25 -12.31
CA VAL A 193 18.85 -6.62 -11.83
C VAL A 193 18.09 -6.85 -10.53
N MET A 194 17.39 -7.98 -10.44
CA MET A 194 16.66 -8.35 -9.23
C MET A 194 17.63 -8.78 -8.12
N ILE A 195 17.39 -8.32 -6.90
CA ILE A 195 18.08 -8.81 -5.70
C ILE A 195 17.75 -10.30 -5.57
N ARG A 196 18.77 -11.16 -5.59
CA ARG A 196 18.59 -12.62 -5.50
C ARG A 196 18.39 -13.05 -4.04
N PRO A 197 17.69 -14.16 -3.79
CA PRO A 197 17.52 -14.69 -2.42
C PRO A 197 18.84 -14.84 -1.66
N ARG A 198 19.88 -15.37 -2.32
CA ARG A 198 21.22 -15.55 -1.72
C ARG A 198 21.86 -14.25 -1.22
N GLU A 199 21.57 -13.11 -1.87
CA GLU A 199 22.12 -11.81 -1.49
C GLU A 199 21.44 -11.31 -0.21
N ILE A 200 20.13 -11.54 -0.09
CA ILE A 200 19.36 -11.29 1.13
C ILE A 200 19.88 -12.20 2.27
N VAL A 201 20.02 -13.50 2.01
CA VAL A 201 20.54 -14.48 2.99
C VAL A 201 21.93 -14.08 3.49
N SER A 202 22.86 -13.76 2.58
CA SER A 202 24.22 -13.33 2.93
C SER A 202 24.17 -12.11 3.84
N ARG A 203 23.36 -11.12 3.47
CA ARG A 203 23.25 -9.86 4.22
C ARG A 203 22.62 -10.05 5.59
N VAL A 204 21.66 -10.96 5.72
CA VAL A 204 21.10 -11.32 7.03
C VAL A 204 22.19 -11.98 7.88
N LYS A 205 22.93 -12.97 7.35
CA LYS A 205 23.97 -13.70 8.10
C LYS A 205 25.17 -12.84 8.52
N GLU A 206 25.51 -11.82 7.75
CA GLU A 206 26.57 -10.87 8.11
C GLU A 206 26.28 -10.09 9.39
N VAL A 207 25.00 -9.88 9.70
CA VAL A 207 24.55 -8.96 10.75
C VAL A 207 23.75 -9.65 11.85
N ALA A 208 23.24 -10.88 11.60
CA ALA A 208 22.47 -11.69 12.55
C ALA A 208 23.33 -12.09 13.76
#